data_AF-A0A1Z4VS62-F1
#
_entry.id   AF-A0A1Z4VS62-F1
#
_cell.length_a   1.000
_cell.length_b   1.000
_cell.length_c   1.000
_cell.angle_alpha   90.00
_cell.angle_beta   90.00
_cell.angle_gamma   90.00
#
_symmetry.space_group_name_H-M   'P 1'
#
loop_
_entity.id
_entity.type
_entity.pdbx_description
1 polymer ?
#
loop_
_entity_poly.entity_id
_entity_poly.type
_entity_poly.pdbx_seq_one_letter_code
_entity_poly.pdbx_strand_id
1 'polypeptide(L)' 'MQNDRYQSHLRMAWVIYALITLVIVVLLVLFVAQDTEERFFFAIMPAAAAYVFRPTERYLSKLIFKFTGVSRPTENE' A
#
# COMPACT_ATOMS: atom_id res chain seq x y z
N MET A 1 23.40 6.34 -5.75
CA MET A 1 23.57 5.30 -4.71
C MET A 1 22.53 5.38 -3.58
N GLN A 2 22.48 6.44 -2.75
CA GLN A 2 21.47 6.51 -1.66
C GLN A 2 20.04 6.71 -2.21
N ASN A 3 19.89 7.53 -3.25
CA ASN A 3 18.61 7.75 -3.95
C ASN A 3 18.07 6.44 -4.57
N ASP A 4 18.90 5.65 -5.25
CA ASP A 4 18.49 4.37 -5.87
C ASP A 4 17.97 3.37 -4.84
N ARG A 5 18.65 3.26 -3.69
CA ARG A 5 18.22 2.37 -2.59
C ARG A 5 16.91 2.84 -1.99
N TYR A 6 16.75 4.14 -1.74
CA TYR A 6 15.50 4.72 -1.24
C TYR A 6 14.33 4.49 -2.21
N GLN A 7 14.53 4.73 -3.51
CA GLN A 7 13.52 4.48 -4.56
C GLN A 7 13.13 3.00 -4.64
N SER A 8 14.10 2.09 -4.49
CA SER A 8 13.84 0.65 -4.43
C SER A 8 12.97 0.29 -3.22
N HIS A 9 13.30 0.80 -2.03
CA HIS A 9 12.50 0.56 -0.82
C HIS A 9 11.11 1.19 -0.91
N LEU A 10 10.97 2.36 -1.52
CA LEU A 10 9.68 3.00 -1.75
C LEU A 10 8.81 2.17 -2.68
N ARG A 11 9.37 1.67 -3.79
CA ARG A 11 8.67 0.77 -4.70
C ARG A 11 8.24 -0.51 -3.99
N MET A 12 9.12 -1.09 -3.17
CA MET A 12 8.80 -2.29 -2.39
C MET A 12 7.69 -2.04 -1.36
N ALA A 13 7.70 -0.89 -0.67
CA ALA A 13 6.65 -0.51 0.26
C ALA A 13 5.27 -0.38 -0.43
N TRP A 14 5.23 0.18 -1.64
CA TRP A 14 4.01 0.23 -2.46
C TRP A 14 3.52 -1.15 -2.88
N VAL A 15 4.42 -2.06 -3.26
CA VAL A 15 4.08 -3.45 -3.59
C VAL A 15 3.49 -4.18 -2.37
N ILE A 16 4.10 -4.01 -1.20
CA ILE A 16 3.60 -4.61 0.05
C ILE A 16 2.21 -4.06 0.39
N TYR A 17 2.03 -2.74 0.28
CA TYR A 17 0.73 -2.11 0.50
C TYR A 17 -0.35 -2.69 -0.43
N ALA A 18 -0.06 -2.81 -1.73
CA ALA A 18 -0.99 -3.38 -2.71
C ALA A 18 -1.32 -4.86 -2.41
N LEU A 19 -0.32 -5.65 -2.01
CA LEU A 19 -0.52 -7.05 -1.62
C LEU A 19 -1.42 -7.18 -0.39
N ILE A 20 -1.20 -6.36 0.65
CA ILE A 20 -2.05 -6.36 1.84
C ILE A 20 -3.49 -5.98 1.48
N THR A 21 -3.68 -4.93 0.67
CA THR A 21 -5.00 -4.55 0.18
C THR A 21 -5.68 -5.70 -0.57
N LEU A 22 -4.96 -6.39 -1.46
CA LEU A 22 -5.50 -7.53 -2.20
C LEU A 22 -5.93 -8.67 -1.27
N VAL A 23 -5.11 -9.00 -0.27
CA VAL A 23 -5.45 -10.02 0.73
C VAL A 23 -6.71 -9.63 1.49
N ILE A 24 -6.85 -8.37 1.91
CA ILE A 24 -8.05 -7.87 2.58
C ILE A 24 -9.28 -8.00 1.68
N VAL A 25 -9.18 -7.59 0.40
CA VAL A 25 -10.27 -7.74 -0.57
C VAL A 25 -10.70 -9.20 -0.70
N VAL A 26 -9.74 -10.12 -0.86
CA VAL A 26 -10.03 -11.56 -0.97
C VAL A 26 -10.72 -12.09 0.30
N LEU A 27 -10.26 -11.69 1.48
CA LEU A 27 -10.89 -12.08 2.73
C LEU A 27 -12.34 -11.57 2.83
N LEU A 28 -12.58 -10.30 2.48
CA LEU A 28 -13.94 -9.74 2.48
C LEU A 28 -14.85 -10.48 1.50
N VAL A 29 -14.37 -10.76 0.29
CA VAL A 29 -15.16 -11.45 -0.74
C VAL A 29 -15.45 -12.91 -0.37
N LEU A 30 -14.50 -13.62 0.24
CA LEU A 30 -14.69 -15.05 0.56
C LEU A 30 -15.44 -15.29 1.87
N PHE A 31 -15.26 -14.44 2.89
CA PHE A 31 -15.81 -14.66 4.22
C PHE A 31 -17.00 -13.77 4.57
N VAL A 32 -17.12 -12.58 3.97
CA VAL A 32 -18.20 -11.62 4.30
C VAL A 32 -19.30 -11.64 3.25
N ALA A 33 -18.94 -11.62 1.97
CA ALA A 33 -19.93 -11.55 0.90
C ALA A 33 -20.65 -12.89 0.69
N GLN A 34 -21.96 -12.91 0.95
CA GLN A 34 -22.77 -14.13 0.86
C GLN A 34 -23.34 -14.31 -0.54
N ASP A 35 -23.86 -13.22 -1.13
CA ASP A 35 -24.45 -13.23 -2.46
C ASP A 35 -23.49 -12.78 -3.57
N THR A 36 -23.82 -13.15 -4.82
CA THR A 36 -23.00 -12.83 -6.00
C THR A 36 -22.89 -11.31 -6.22
N GLU A 37 -23.95 -10.57 -5.90
CA GLU A 37 -23.97 -9.10 -5.99
C GLU A 37 -23.05 -8.46 -4.94
N GLU A 38 -23.09 -8.94 -3.70
CA GLU A 38 -22.21 -8.47 -2.63
C GLU A 38 -20.73 -8.74 -2.95
N ARG A 39 -20.41 -9.91 -3.52
CA ARG A 39 -19.03 -10.24 -3.92
C ARG A 39 -18.46 -9.23 -4.92
N PHE A 40 -19.29 -8.74 -5.85
CA PHE A 40 -18.91 -7.71 -6.80
C PHE A 40 -18.61 -6.37 -6.08
N PHE A 41 -19.49 -5.96 -5.17
CA PHE A 41 -19.26 -4.74 -4.38
C PHE A 41 -18.02 -4.84 -3.49
N PHE A 42 -17.82 -5.96 -2.81
CA PHE A 42 -16.65 -6.21 -1.97
C PHE A 42 -15.35 -6.40 -2.77
N ALA A 43 -15.41 -6.73 -4.06
CA ALA A 43 -14.22 -6.73 -4.90
C ALA A 43 -13.76 -5.30 -5.25
N ILE A 44 -14.69 -4.39 -5.55
CA ILE A 44 -14.38 -3.07 -6.12
C ILE A 44 -14.30 -1.98 -5.04
N MET A 45 -15.22 -1.95 -4.08
CA MET A 45 -15.26 -0.88 -3.07
C MET A 45 -13.99 -0.83 -2.21
N PRO A 46 -13.44 -1.94 -1.69
CA PRO A 46 -12.24 -1.87 -0.85
C PRO A 46 -11.00 -1.49 -1.68
N ALA A 47 -10.96 -1.85 -2.97
CA ALA A 47 -9.92 -1.39 -3.87
C ALA A 47 -10.00 0.14 -4.09
N ALA A 48 -11.21 0.68 -4.30
CA ALA A 48 -11.43 2.11 -4.39
C ALA A 48 -11.10 2.84 -3.08
N ALA A 49 -11.50 2.28 -1.94
CA ALA A 49 -11.17 2.81 -0.62
C ALA A 49 -9.65 2.83 -0.39
N ALA A 50 -8.93 1.77 -0.77
CA ALA A 50 -7.47 1.75 -0.68
C ALA A 50 -6.82 2.86 -1.52
N TYR A 51 -7.35 3.17 -2.70
CA TYR A 51 -6.85 4.30 -3.48
C TYR A 51 -7.08 5.66 -2.80
N VAL A 52 -8.27 5.87 -2.23
CA VAL A 52 -8.62 7.11 -1.50
C VAL A 52 -7.78 7.25 -0.22
N PHE A 53 -7.63 6.16 0.52
CA PHE A 53 -6.84 6.08 1.75
C PHE A 53 -5.38 5.72 1.49
N ARG A 54 -4.86 5.97 0.29
CA ARG A 54 -3.47 5.63 -0.04
C ARG A 54 -2.53 6.33 0.94
N PRO A 55 -1.53 5.64 1.49
CA PRO A 55 -0.61 6.25 2.43
C PRO A 55 0.18 7.36 1.72
N THR A 56 0.30 8.51 2.38
CA THR A 56 1.11 9.61 1.85
C THR A 56 2.57 9.19 1.80
N GLU A 57 3.32 9.73 0.83
CA GLU A 57 4.74 9.42 0.71
C GLU A 57 5.51 9.75 1.99
N ARG A 58 5.14 10.82 2.72
CA ARG A 58 5.72 11.14 4.03
C ARG A 58 5.54 10.00 5.04
N TYR A 59 4.36 9.39 5.09
CA TYR A 59 4.08 8.27 5.99
C TYR A 59 4.92 7.04 5.61
N LEU A 60 4.94 6.68 4.31
CA LEU A 60 5.79 5.60 3.81
C LEU A 60 7.28 5.87 4.05
N SER A 61 7.74 7.11 3.83
CA SER A 61 9.13 7.52 4.09
C SER A 61 9.51 7.29 5.55
N LYS A 62 8.60 7.62 6.49
CA LYS A 62 8.82 7.44 7.92
C LYS A 62 8.89 5.96 8.30
N LEU A 63 8.07 5.10 7.68
CA LEU A 63 8.13 3.66 7.87
C LEU A 63 9.42 3.07 7.29
N ILE A 64 9.79 3.45 6.07
CA ILE A 64 11.04 3.02 5.43
C ILE A 64 12.23 3.42 6.31
N PHE A 65 12.29 4.67 6.77
CA PHE A 65 13.34 5.11 7.68
C PHE A 65 13.35 4.31 8.98
N LYS A 66 12.18 4.05 9.59
CA LYS A 66 12.08 3.27 10.83
C LYS A 66 12.57 1.82 10.67
N PHE A 67 12.25 1.16 9.55
CA PHE A 67 12.56 -0.26 9.34
C PHE A 67 13.90 -0.51 8.65
N THR A 68 14.40 0.44 7.86
CA THR A 68 15.63 0.26 7.05
C THR A 68 16.76 1.22 7.44
N GLY A 69 16.48 2.27 8.22
CA GLY A 69 17.43 3.34 8.54
C GLY A 69 17.73 4.27 7.35
N VAL A 70 17.18 4.01 6.17
CA VAL A 70 17.43 4.82 4.97
C VAL A 70 16.52 6.05 4.99
N SER A 71 17.11 7.23 5.10
CA SER A 71 16.41 8.50 5.02
C SER A 71 16.07 8.86 3.57
N ARG A 72 14.97 9.60 3.41
CA ARG A 72 14.65 10.27 2.16
C ARG A 72 15.81 11.22 1.83
N PRO A 73 16.35 11.23 0.60
CA PRO A 73 17.39 12.19 0.24
C PRO A 73 16.83 13.60 0.46
N THR A 74 17.55 14.42 1.24
CA THR A 74 17.24 15.84 1.35
C THR A 74 17.39 16.42 -0.05
N GLU A 75 16.30 16.94 -0.60
CA GLU A 75 16.33 17.73 -1.82
C GLU A 75 17.09 19.02 -1.47
N ASN A 76 18.41 18.95 -1.56
CA ASN A 76 19.29 20.10 -1.60
C ASN A 76 19.56 20.38 -3.07
N GLU A 77 18.63 21.09 -3.71
CA GLU A 77 18.93 22.19 -4.62
C GLU A 77 18.13 23.41 -4.16
#